data_AF-B1WW92-F1
#
_entry.id   AF-B1WW92-F1
#
_cell.length_a   1.000
_cell.length_b   1.000
_cell.length_c   1.000
_cell.angle_alpha   90.00
_cell.angle_beta   90.00
_cell.angle_gamma   90.00
#
_symmetry.space_group_name_H-M   'P 1'
#
loop_
_entity.id
_entity.type
_entity.pdbx_description
1 polymer ?
#
loop_
_entity_poly.entity_id
_entity_poly.type
_entity_poly.pdbx_seq_one_letter_code
_entity_poly.pdbx_strand_id
1 'polypeptide(L)'
;MMKVKLTLALLSCLVMFAYVSHGQQKQDQPFEALETDNNIVLSQQTPFPQEQGRELPHTLNSENTLEPPVPFKPSPDESLQETYPQTTQTSEREAYISSPQNNSYSQPDDNIPMSQGNYMTLTPTQTKNTVGNPIYELRLYANGQLIGTYQTVTGRANSQNRNRHQSGTEAPLPDGQYQVASAEVAGTHPEVGGRFLPIEPLFPTQRYALGIHYDPSYQKNNGEDGTEGCIALTNKPDLDQVLQYVYTYQPQYLDVKLQG
;
A
#
# COMPACT_ATOMS: atom_id res chain seq x y z
N MET A 1 -23.91 -6.72 65.38
CA MET A 1 -23.53 -5.42 66.00
C MET A 1 -22.18 -5.02 65.40
N MET A 2 -21.86 -3.76 65.10
CA MET A 2 -22.58 -2.49 65.30
C MET A 2 -22.44 -1.63 64.03
N LYS A 3 -23.47 -0.88 63.65
CA LYS A 3 -23.45 0.06 62.50
C LYS A 3 -23.04 1.44 63.01
N VAL A 4 -22.20 2.16 62.26
CA VAL A 4 -22.02 3.62 62.41
C VAL A 4 -22.26 4.27 61.04
N LYS A 5 -22.90 5.44 61.04
CA LYS A 5 -23.42 6.16 59.86
C LYS A 5 -22.77 7.54 59.75
N LEU A 6 -22.88 8.14 58.55
CA LEU A 6 -22.84 9.59 58.27
C LEU A 6 -21.48 10.27 58.54
N THR A 7 -21.09 11.38 57.89
CA THR A 7 -21.89 12.38 57.14
C THR A 7 -21.34 12.73 55.75
N LEU A 8 -22.26 13.15 54.87
CA LEU A 8 -21.99 13.78 53.58
C LEU A 8 -21.77 15.30 53.77
N ALA A 9 -20.83 15.89 53.05
CA ALA A 9 -20.70 17.35 52.92
C ALA A 9 -20.44 17.73 51.46
N LEU A 10 -21.49 18.22 50.79
CA LEU A 10 -21.39 18.92 49.51
C LEU A 10 -20.97 20.37 49.80
N LEU A 11 -19.95 20.88 49.11
CA LEU A 11 -19.76 22.33 48.99
C LEU A 11 -19.49 22.71 47.53
N SER A 12 -20.37 23.54 47.02
CA SER A 12 -20.41 24.04 45.65
C SER A 12 -19.50 25.25 45.45
N CYS A 13 -18.68 25.23 44.40
CA CYS A 13 -18.06 26.45 43.85
C CYS A 13 -18.64 26.75 42.46
N LEU A 14 -19.87 27.26 42.45
CA LEU A 14 -20.44 27.97 41.31
C LEU A 14 -19.88 29.40 41.34
N VAL A 15 -18.94 29.71 40.43
CA VAL A 15 -18.51 31.10 40.18
C VAL A 15 -19.07 31.54 38.84
N MET A 16 -20.26 32.13 38.88
CA MET A 16 -20.84 32.89 37.78
C MET A 16 -20.20 34.28 37.75
N PHE A 17 -19.56 34.63 36.64
CA PHE A 17 -19.34 36.03 36.26
C PHE A 17 -20.02 36.30 34.93
N ALA A 18 -21.03 37.18 34.95
CA ALA A 18 -21.76 37.61 33.77
C ALA A 18 -21.87 39.14 33.71
N TYR A 19 -21.80 39.66 32.47
CA TYR A 19 -22.11 41.01 31.99
C TYR A 19 -21.17 42.18 32.40
N VAL A 20 -21.05 43.28 31.63
CA VAL A 20 -21.75 43.68 30.38
C VAL A 20 -20.83 44.37 29.34
N SER A 21 -21.22 44.24 28.07
CA SER A 21 -20.97 45.07 26.86
C SER A 21 -20.19 46.40 26.94
N HIS A 22 -19.28 46.66 25.98
CA HIS A 22 -19.49 47.46 24.73
C HIS A 22 -18.17 47.48 23.92
N GLY A 23 -18.12 47.48 22.58
CA GLY A 23 -19.20 47.38 21.56
C GLY A 23 -18.63 47.34 20.12
N GLN A 24 -19.53 47.33 19.13
CA GLN A 24 -19.29 47.32 17.66
C GLN A 24 -18.81 46.01 17.01
N GLN A 25 -19.79 45.15 16.65
CA GLN A 25 -19.78 44.54 15.32
C GLN A 25 -20.36 45.53 14.30
N LYS A 26 -19.91 45.44 13.03
CA LYS A 26 -20.67 45.89 11.86
C LYS A 26 -20.45 44.89 10.73
N GLN A 27 -21.53 44.35 10.19
CA GLN A 27 -21.54 43.47 9.02
C GLN A 27 -22.47 44.06 7.95
N ASP A 28 -22.48 43.44 6.77
CA ASP A 28 -23.44 43.59 5.66
C ASP A 28 -23.26 44.86 4.79
N GLN A 29 -23.33 44.84 3.45
CA GLN A 29 -23.74 43.81 2.47
C GLN A 29 -23.00 44.02 1.10
N PRO A 30 -23.16 43.16 0.05
CA PRO A 30 -22.25 43.04 -1.11
C PRO A 30 -22.70 43.82 -2.36
N PHE A 31 -21.87 43.86 -3.43
CA PHE A 31 -22.32 43.99 -4.82
C PHE A 31 -21.31 43.43 -5.87
N GLU A 32 -21.81 43.26 -7.10
CA GLU A 32 -21.38 42.43 -8.24
C GLU A 32 -19.96 42.55 -8.84
N ALA A 33 -19.69 41.64 -9.78
CA ALA A 33 -18.47 41.48 -10.57
C ALA A 33 -18.37 42.46 -11.76
N LEU A 34 -17.14 42.66 -12.26
CA LEU A 34 -16.88 43.08 -13.63
C LEU A 34 -15.47 42.63 -14.07
N GLU A 35 -15.40 41.98 -15.23
CA GLU A 35 -14.15 41.64 -15.91
C GLU A 35 -13.49 42.89 -16.50
N THR A 36 -12.16 42.94 -16.58
CA THR A 36 -11.45 43.43 -17.78
C THR A 36 -9.96 43.08 -17.74
N ASP A 37 -9.40 42.87 -18.91
CA ASP A 37 -7.96 42.64 -19.16
C ASP A 37 -7.05 43.75 -18.60
N ASN A 38 -5.77 43.42 -18.36
CA ASN A 38 -4.71 43.91 -19.26
C ASN A 38 -3.34 43.28 -18.99
N ASN A 39 -2.65 42.93 -20.08
CA ASN A 39 -1.23 42.59 -20.09
C ASN A 39 -0.37 43.75 -19.58
N ILE A 40 0.66 43.44 -18.78
CA ILE A 40 1.89 44.25 -18.77
C ILE A 40 3.08 43.32 -19.02
N VAL A 41 3.57 43.37 -20.26
CA VAL A 41 4.94 43.01 -20.62
C VAL A 41 5.67 44.31 -20.87
N LEU A 42 6.70 44.62 -20.09
CA LEU A 42 7.79 45.46 -20.60
C LEU A 42 9.13 45.11 -19.96
N SER A 43 10.11 44.84 -20.82
CA SER A 43 11.47 44.46 -20.50
C SER A 43 12.31 45.60 -19.93
N GLN A 44 13.37 45.25 -19.20
CA GLN A 44 14.72 45.75 -19.50
C GLN A 44 15.83 44.88 -18.88
N GLN A 45 17.03 44.95 -19.45
CA GLN A 45 18.13 44.00 -19.26
C GLN A 45 19.35 44.63 -18.57
N THR A 46 20.13 43.77 -17.87
CA THR A 46 21.60 43.87 -17.60
C THR A 46 22.16 44.99 -16.69
N PRO A 47 23.38 44.84 -16.11
CA PRO A 47 24.21 43.63 -15.91
C PRO A 47 24.75 43.44 -14.45
N PHE A 48 25.42 42.30 -14.23
CA PHE A 48 26.20 41.94 -13.02
C PHE A 48 27.41 42.84 -12.74
N PRO A 49 27.89 42.86 -11.48
CA PRO A 49 29.31 42.79 -11.14
C PRO A 49 29.72 41.39 -10.63
N GLN A 50 30.94 40.96 -10.95
CA GLN A 50 31.58 39.78 -10.35
C GLN A 50 32.29 40.17 -9.05
N GLU A 51 32.31 39.29 -8.05
CA GLU A 51 33.36 39.30 -7.00
C GLU A 51 34.08 37.95 -6.95
N GLN A 52 35.37 38.00 -6.58
CA GLN A 52 36.32 36.93 -6.75
C GLN A 52 36.58 36.13 -5.47
N GLY A 53 36.94 34.86 -5.70
CA GLY A 53 37.56 33.88 -4.80
C GLY A 53 38.01 34.29 -3.40
N ARG A 54 37.58 33.49 -2.43
CA ARG A 54 38.38 33.14 -1.25
C ARG A 54 38.40 31.63 -1.07
N GLU A 55 39.58 31.05 -1.21
CA GLU A 55 39.86 29.66 -0.82
C GLU A 55 39.89 29.54 0.71
N LEU A 56 39.47 28.39 1.23
CA LEU A 56 39.73 27.96 2.61
C LEU A 56 40.33 26.54 2.54
N PRO A 57 41.45 26.26 3.21
CA PRO A 57 42.14 24.99 3.08
C PRO A 57 41.54 23.91 3.98
N HIS A 58 41.14 22.78 3.38
CA HIS A 58 40.91 21.54 4.12
C HIS A 58 42.15 20.65 4.05
N THR A 59 42.99 20.73 5.08
CA THR A 59 44.01 19.71 5.36
C THR A 59 43.37 18.50 6.02
N LEU A 60 43.57 17.30 5.45
CA LEU A 60 43.67 16.05 6.21
C LEU A 60 44.27 14.96 5.32
N ASN A 61 45.47 14.51 5.69
CA ASN A 61 46.10 13.33 5.11
C ASN A 61 45.51 12.07 5.75
N SER A 62 45.24 11.03 4.95
CA SER A 62 45.52 9.63 5.31
C SER A 62 45.51 8.79 4.05
N GLU A 63 46.68 8.31 3.65
CA GLU A 63 46.81 7.17 2.76
C GLU A 63 46.11 5.96 3.42
N ASN A 64 45.25 5.28 2.68
CA ASN A 64 44.87 3.91 3.03
C ASN A 64 45.01 3.03 1.78
N THR A 65 46.03 2.17 1.82
CA THR A 65 46.41 1.28 0.73
C THR A 65 45.28 0.31 0.41
N LEU A 66 44.76 0.38 -0.82
CA LEU A 66 43.88 -0.66 -1.36
C LEU A 66 44.75 -1.83 -1.84
N GLU A 67 44.73 -2.96 -1.12
CA GLU A 67 45.25 -4.21 -1.65
C GLU A 67 44.41 -4.68 -2.86
N PRO A 68 45.02 -5.20 -3.93
CA PRO A 68 44.29 -5.69 -5.09
C PRO A 68 43.56 -7.01 -4.78
N PRO A 69 42.36 -7.25 -5.35
CA PRO A 69 41.61 -8.47 -5.10
C PRO A 69 42.32 -9.70 -5.67
N VAL A 70 42.38 -10.76 -4.87
CA VAL A 70 43.00 -12.04 -5.23
C VAL A 70 42.18 -12.73 -6.35
N PRO A 71 42.80 -13.21 -7.44
CA PRO A 71 42.06 -13.81 -8.55
C PRO A 71 41.45 -15.16 -8.17
N PHE A 72 40.13 -15.27 -8.34
CA PHE A 72 39.36 -16.50 -8.10
C PHE A 72 39.70 -17.56 -9.16
N LYS A 73 40.28 -18.70 -8.73
CA LYS A 73 40.48 -19.87 -9.59
C LYS A 73 39.25 -20.79 -9.51
N PRO A 74 38.53 -21.07 -10.61
CA PRO A 74 37.61 -22.19 -10.64
C PRO A 74 38.39 -23.51 -10.67
N SER A 75 37.91 -24.52 -9.95
CA SER A 75 38.37 -25.91 -10.05
C SER A 75 37.25 -26.76 -10.66
N PRO A 76 37.55 -27.80 -11.47
CA PRO A 76 36.56 -28.38 -12.38
C PRO A 76 35.85 -29.62 -11.80
N ASP A 77 34.72 -29.93 -12.47
CA ASP A 77 34.03 -31.22 -12.54
C ASP A 77 33.45 -31.83 -11.25
N GLU A 78 32.12 -31.94 -11.20
CA GLU A 78 31.52 -33.26 -11.41
C GLU A 78 30.07 -33.14 -11.93
N SER A 79 29.72 -33.98 -12.89
CA SER A 79 28.41 -34.01 -13.55
C SER A 79 27.49 -35.04 -12.89
N LEU A 80 26.24 -34.65 -12.63
CA LEU A 80 25.14 -35.61 -12.42
C LEU A 80 23.96 -35.20 -13.30
N GLN A 81 23.74 -35.99 -14.36
CA GLN A 81 22.57 -35.91 -15.22
C GLN A 81 21.42 -36.65 -14.54
N GLU A 82 20.30 -35.98 -14.26
CA GLU A 82 19.05 -36.69 -13.94
C GLU A 82 18.35 -37.11 -15.24
N THR A 83 18.07 -38.41 -15.32
CA THR A 83 17.50 -39.04 -16.52
C THR A 83 16.00 -39.25 -16.34
N TYR A 84 15.18 -38.45 -17.03
CA TYR A 84 13.73 -38.64 -17.09
C TYR A 84 13.32 -39.26 -18.43
N PRO A 85 12.51 -40.34 -18.44
CA PRO A 85 12.11 -41.01 -19.68
C PRO A 85 11.07 -40.18 -20.46
N GLN A 86 11.41 -39.86 -21.70
CA GLN A 86 10.53 -39.23 -22.67
C GLN A 86 9.63 -40.28 -23.34
N THR A 87 8.30 -40.11 -23.29
CA THR A 87 7.34 -41.03 -23.94
C THR A 87 6.70 -40.37 -25.16
N THR A 88 6.73 -41.04 -26.31
CA THR A 88 6.22 -40.54 -27.59
C THR A 88 4.89 -41.16 -28.03
N GLN A 89 3.94 -40.29 -28.37
CA GLN A 89 2.92 -40.36 -29.46
C GLN A 89 2.22 -41.69 -29.84
N THR A 90 0.88 -41.65 -29.85
CA THR A 90 -0.01 -42.31 -30.84
C THR A 90 -1.40 -41.64 -30.75
N SER A 91 -1.84 -40.89 -31.76
CA SER A 91 -2.66 -41.31 -32.93
C SER A 91 -4.19 -41.16 -32.72
N GLU A 92 -4.71 -40.10 -33.35
CA GLU A 92 -5.96 -40.02 -34.14
C GLU A 92 -7.26 -40.71 -33.68
N ARG A 93 -8.28 -39.88 -33.38
CA ARG A 93 -9.62 -40.06 -33.95
C ARG A 93 -10.44 -38.76 -33.97
N GLU A 94 -11.06 -38.46 -35.11
CA GLU A 94 -12.01 -37.36 -35.25
C GLU A 94 -13.35 -37.64 -34.57
N ALA A 95 -14.00 -36.59 -34.07
CA ALA A 95 -15.45 -36.48 -34.05
C ALA A 95 -15.87 -35.00 -34.04
N TYR A 96 -16.65 -34.58 -35.03
CA TYR A 96 -17.37 -33.31 -35.01
C TYR A 96 -18.39 -33.29 -33.85
N ILE A 97 -18.47 -32.19 -33.10
CA ILE A 97 -19.71 -31.70 -32.46
C ILE A 97 -19.57 -30.19 -32.20
N SER A 98 -20.71 -29.51 -32.29
CA SER A 98 -20.96 -28.06 -32.22
C SER A 98 -20.23 -27.26 -31.13
N SER A 99 -19.86 -26.02 -31.47
CA SER A 99 -19.67 -24.94 -30.51
C SER A 99 -20.90 -24.73 -29.62
N PRO A 100 -20.70 -24.45 -28.33
CA PRO A 100 -21.57 -23.54 -27.59
C PRO A 100 -20.79 -22.27 -27.25
N GLN A 101 -21.34 -21.10 -27.58
CA GLN A 101 -21.08 -19.94 -26.73
C GLN A 101 -21.70 -20.21 -25.36
N ASN A 102 -20.97 -19.96 -24.29
CA ASN A 102 -21.56 -19.33 -23.12
C ASN A 102 -20.49 -18.68 -22.25
N ASN A 103 -20.68 -17.38 -21.99
CA ASN A 103 -19.92 -16.63 -21.01
C ASN A 103 -20.39 -17.04 -19.61
N SER A 104 -19.79 -18.09 -19.05
CA SER A 104 -19.96 -18.39 -17.63
C SER A 104 -19.12 -17.43 -16.80
N TYR A 105 -19.68 -16.27 -16.47
CA TYR A 105 -19.29 -15.57 -15.26
C TYR A 105 -19.49 -16.54 -14.10
N SER A 106 -18.40 -16.98 -13.47
CA SER A 106 -18.43 -17.82 -12.28
C SER A 106 -19.29 -17.15 -11.21
N GLN A 107 -20.49 -17.66 -10.98
CA GLN A 107 -21.27 -17.29 -9.81
C GLN A 107 -20.47 -17.69 -8.56
N PRO A 108 -20.39 -16.84 -7.51
CA PRO A 108 -19.80 -17.25 -6.26
C PRO A 108 -20.61 -18.41 -5.65
N ASP A 109 -19.92 -19.32 -4.97
CA ASP A 109 -20.54 -20.47 -4.31
C ASP A 109 -21.44 -20.01 -3.14
N ASP A 110 -22.75 -20.21 -3.27
CA ASP A 110 -23.80 -19.71 -2.36
C ASP A 110 -23.74 -20.28 -0.92
N ASN A 111 -22.76 -21.15 -0.62
CA ASN A 111 -22.62 -21.80 0.70
C ASN A 111 -21.47 -21.28 1.58
N ILE A 112 -20.73 -20.23 1.17
CA ILE A 112 -19.95 -19.46 2.15
C ILE A 112 -20.94 -18.68 3.04
N PRO A 113 -20.92 -18.82 4.38
CA PRO A 113 -21.70 -17.95 5.24
C PRO A 113 -21.22 -16.51 5.02
N MET A 114 -22.01 -15.70 4.31
CA MET A 114 -21.67 -14.30 4.04
C MET A 114 -21.47 -13.58 5.37
N SER A 115 -20.21 -13.26 5.67
CA SER A 115 -19.82 -12.57 6.90
C SER A 115 -20.65 -11.29 7.03
N GLN A 116 -21.48 -11.25 8.06
CA GLN A 116 -22.41 -10.15 8.29
C GLN A 116 -21.63 -8.94 8.80
N GLY A 117 -21.16 -8.10 7.88
CA GLY A 117 -20.37 -6.92 8.20
C GLY A 117 -19.61 -6.36 7.01
N ASN A 118 -18.73 -5.41 7.30
CA ASN A 118 -17.84 -4.78 6.33
C ASN A 118 -16.44 -5.40 6.51
N TYR A 119 -15.85 -5.93 5.45
CA TYR A 119 -14.54 -6.58 5.49
C TYR A 119 -13.88 -6.58 4.11
N MET A 120 -12.58 -6.88 4.08
CA MET A 120 -11.82 -7.06 2.85
C MET A 120 -11.28 -8.48 2.74
N THR A 121 -11.01 -8.95 1.51
CA THR A 121 -10.26 -10.19 1.28
C THR A 121 -9.18 -9.99 0.23
N LEU A 122 -8.04 -10.66 0.37
CA LEU A 122 -6.96 -10.68 -0.63
C LEU A 122 -6.68 -12.12 -1.08
N THR A 123 -6.85 -12.39 -2.39
CA THR A 123 -6.76 -13.75 -2.97
C THR A 123 -6.03 -13.77 -4.32
N PRO A 124 -5.31 -14.85 -4.71
CA PRO A 124 -4.58 -14.92 -5.99
C PRO A 124 -5.51 -14.99 -7.21
N THR A 125 -5.07 -14.43 -8.34
CA THR A 125 -5.80 -14.48 -9.63
C THR A 125 -5.21 -15.47 -10.65
N GLN A 126 -4.19 -16.23 -10.28
CA GLN A 126 -3.39 -17.10 -11.16
C GLN A 126 -2.68 -16.38 -12.32
N THR A 127 -2.68 -15.05 -12.36
CA THR A 127 -2.00 -14.24 -13.38
C THR A 127 -0.77 -13.53 -12.81
N LYS A 128 0.05 -12.99 -13.71
CA LYS A 128 1.23 -12.17 -13.39
C LYS A 128 1.22 -10.90 -14.23
N ASN A 129 1.84 -9.83 -13.75
CA ASN A 129 2.15 -8.67 -14.61
C ASN A 129 3.32 -8.97 -15.57
N THR A 130 3.63 -7.98 -16.42
CA THR A 130 4.67 -8.07 -17.46
C THR A 130 6.09 -8.32 -16.94
N VAL A 131 6.37 -8.02 -15.66
CA VAL A 131 7.69 -8.27 -15.02
C VAL A 131 7.69 -9.51 -14.12
N GLY A 132 6.56 -10.23 -14.02
CA GLY A 132 6.46 -11.52 -13.35
C GLY A 132 5.96 -11.50 -11.90
N ASN A 133 5.51 -10.34 -11.39
CA ASN A 133 4.84 -10.26 -10.08
C ASN A 133 3.47 -10.95 -10.15
N PRO A 134 3.14 -11.87 -9.23
CA PRO A 134 1.79 -12.43 -9.11
C PRO A 134 0.76 -11.34 -8.84
N ILE A 135 -0.37 -11.45 -9.52
CA ILE A 135 -1.51 -10.58 -9.30
C ILE A 135 -2.42 -11.20 -8.24
N TYR A 136 -2.88 -10.34 -7.34
CA TYR A 136 -3.83 -10.64 -6.29
C TYR A 136 -5.03 -9.70 -6.43
N GLU A 137 -6.18 -10.17 -5.96
CA GLU A 137 -7.44 -9.47 -6.03
C GLU A 137 -7.85 -9.03 -4.61
N LEU A 138 -7.86 -7.72 -4.40
CA LEU A 138 -8.41 -7.10 -3.20
C LEU A 138 -9.90 -6.87 -3.42
N ARG A 139 -10.73 -7.58 -2.65
CA ARG A 139 -12.20 -7.47 -2.68
C ARG A 139 -12.70 -6.70 -1.47
N LEU A 140 -13.64 -5.78 -1.69
CA LEU A 140 -14.24 -4.93 -0.66
C LEU A 140 -15.70 -5.33 -0.47
N TYR A 141 -16.08 -5.67 0.77
CA TYR A 141 -17.43 -6.09 1.12
C TYR A 141 -18.10 -5.09 2.06
N ALA A 142 -19.36 -4.75 1.78
CA ALA A 142 -20.22 -3.96 2.66
C ALA A 142 -21.48 -4.76 3.00
N ASN A 143 -21.76 -4.96 4.29
CA ASN A 143 -22.84 -5.84 4.79
C ASN A 143 -22.85 -7.22 4.10
N GLY A 144 -21.68 -7.82 3.89
CA GLY A 144 -21.52 -9.09 3.18
C GLY A 144 -21.60 -9.02 1.64
N GLN A 145 -22.05 -7.91 1.05
CA GLN A 145 -22.14 -7.74 -0.40
C GLN A 145 -20.80 -7.25 -0.97
N LEU A 146 -20.31 -7.88 -2.03
CA LEU A 146 -19.16 -7.37 -2.81
C LEU A 146 -19.52 -6.03 -3.47
N ILE A 147 -18.72 -5.00 -3.22
CA ILE A 147 -18.92 -3.64 -3.78
C ILE A 147 -17.71 -3.08 -4.53
N GLY A 148 -16.56 -3.74 -4.48
CA GLY A 148 -15.37 -3.35 -5.24
C GLY A 148 -14.36 -4.48 -5.33
N THR A 149 -13.61 -4.51 -6.43
CA THR A 149 -12.63 -5.54 -6.76
C THR A 149 -11.45 -4.88 -7.46
N TYR A 150 -10.23 -5.03 -6.95
CA TYR A 150 -9.05 -4.30 -7.40
C TYR A 150 -7.85 -5.22 -7.59
N GLN A 151 -7.08 -4.99 -8.65
CA GLN A 151 -5.81 -5.69 -8.87
C GLN A 151 -4.72 -5.12 -7.96
N THR A 152 -3.93 -6.02 -7.40
CA THR A 152 -2.82 -5.72 -6.49
C THR A 152 -1.61 -6.60 -6.76
N VAL A 153 -0.46 -6.13 -6.30
CA VAL A 153 0.77 -6.93 -6.16
C VAL A 153 1.19 -6.95 -4.68
N THR A 154 1.87 -8.00 -4.27
CA THR A 154 2.56 -8.05 -2.96
C THR A 154 3.81 -8.92 -3.07
N GLY A 155 4.90 -8.45 -2.48
CA GLY A 155 6.25 -8.96 -2.75
C GLY A 155 6.76 -8.56 -4.14
N ARG A 156 8.08 -8.63 -4.35
CA ARG A 156 8.71 -8.59 -5.68
C ARG A 156 8.76 -10.00 -6.31
N ALA A 157 9.03 -10.09 -7.61
CA ALA A 157 8.90 -11.34 -8.36
C ALA A 157 9.90 -12.40 -7.89
N ASN A 158 11.06 -11.95 -7.39
CA ASN A 158 12.15 -12.76 -6.84
C ASN A 158 12.02 -13.05 -5.34
N SER A 159 11.01 -12.52 -4.64
CA SER A 159 10.81 -12.69 -3.19
C SER A 159 9.64 -13.60 -2.81
N GLN A 160 8.80 -14.00 -3.79
CA GLN A 160 7.54 -14.73 -3.59
C GLN A 160 7.63 -16.00 -2.73
N ASN A 161 8.78 -16.69 -2.78
CA ASN A 161 9.07 -17.95 -2.07
C ASN A 161 9.91 -17.75 -0.79
N ARG A 162 10.27 -16.51 -0.42
CA ARG A 162 10.99 -16.22 0.82
C ARG A 162 10.04 -16.29 2.03
N ASN A 163 10.60 -16.36 3.23
CA ASN A 163 9.81 -16.53 4.47
C ASN A 163 8.90 -15.32 4.74
N ARG A 164 7.59 -15.52 4.58
CA ARG A 164 6.55 -14.48 4.76
C ARG A 164 6.40 -14.02 6.21
N HIS A 165 6.77 -14.82 7.21
CA HIS A 165 6.66 -14.44 8.62
C HIS A 165 7.87 -13.66 9.15
N GLN A 166 8.92 -13.47 8.34
CA GLN A 166 10.15 -12.79 8.72
C GLN A 166 10.27 -11.43 8.01
N SER A 167 10.59 -10.37 8.77
CA SER A 167 10.82 -9.03 8.23
C SER A 167 12.13 -8.92 7.45
N GLY A 168 12.22 -7.95 6.54
CA GLY A 168 13.39 -7.72 5.68
C GLY A 168 13.59 -8.78 4.59
N THR A 169 12.62 -9.69 4.38
CA THR A 169 12.68 -10.69 3.31
C THR A 169 12.12 -10.17 1.98
N GLU A 170 11.42 -9.03 1.97
CA GLU A 170 10.61 -8.54 0.84
C GLU A 170 9.52 -9.53 0.38
N ALA A 171 9.30 -10.62 1.10
CA ALA A 171 8.30 -11.61 0.76
C ALA A 171 6.90 -10.98 0.86
N PRO A 172 5.89 -11.48 0.12
CA PRO A 172 4.50 -11.12 0.36
C PRO A 172 4.14 -11.17 1.85
N LEU A 173 3.17 -10.38 2.29
CA LEU A 173 2.62 -10.50 3.63
C LEU A 173 2.14 -11.95 3.89
N PRO A 174 2.22 -12.45 5.15
CA PRO A 174 1.76 -13.79 5.49
C PRO A 174 0.23 -13.88 5.47
N ASP A 175 -0.27 -15.09 5.24
CA ASP A 175 -1.70 -15.38 5.26
C ASP A 175 -2.27 -15.29 6.69
N GLY A 176 -3.53 -14.86 6.80
CA GLY A 176 -4.21 -14.62 8.07
C GLY A 176 -5.07 -13.35 8.07
N GLN A 177 -5.65 -13.03 9.23
CA GLN A 177 -6.47 -11.83 9.41
C GLN A 177 -5.65 -10.64 9.89
N TYR A 178 -6.00 -9.46 9.38
CA TYR A 178 -5.38 -8.19 9.71
C TYR A 178 -6.43 -7.20 10.19
N GLN A 179 -6.10 -6.42 11.21
CA GLN A 179 -6.79 -5.18 11.52
C GLN A 179 -6.43 -4.14 10.46
N VAL A 180 -7.40 -3.34 10.07
CA VAL A 180 -7.26 -2.25 9.10
C VAL A 180 -7.35 -0.93 9.86
N ALA A 181 -6.45 0.01 9.60
CA ALA A 181 -6.55 1.34 10.17
C ALA A 181 -7.81 2.08 9.66
N SER A 182 -8.39 2.96 10.48
CA SER A 182 -9.61 3.72 10.12
C SER A 182 -9.38 4.85 9.11
N ALA A 183 -8.11 5.20 8.85
CA ALA A 183 -7.65 6.25 7.94
C ALA A 183 -6.21 5.98 7.47
N GLU A 184 -5.83 6.60 6.35
CA GLU A 184 -4.46 6.60 5.85
C GLU A 184 -3.53 7.57 6.59
N VAL A 185 -2.23 7.36 6.39
CA VAL A 185 -1.14 8.25 6.80
C VAL A 185 -0.27 8.61 5.60
N ALA A 186 0.59 9.62 5.76
CA ALA A 186 1.56 9.99 4.73
C ALA A 186 2.56 8.84 4.48
N GLY A 187 2.74 8.47 3.22
CA GLY A 187 3.73 7.49 2.80
C GLY A 187 5.14 8.09 2.79
N THR A 188 6.07 7.52 3.55
CA THR A 188 7.44 8.03 3.71
C THR A 188 8.51 7.28 2.92
N HIS A 189 8.20 6.08 2.41
CA HIS A 189 9.11 5.25 1.63
C HIS A 189 8.83 5.41 0.12
N PRO A 190 9.84 5.38 -0.79
CA PRO A 190 9.65 5.60 -2.23
C PRO A 190 8.60 4.67 -2.89
N GLU A 191 8.59 3.39 -2.52
CA GLU A 191 7.62 2.37 -2.95
C GLU A 191 6.15 2.74 -2.63
N VAL A 192 5.92 3.57 -1.61
CA VAL A 192 4.59 3.81 -1.03
C VAL A 192 3.79 4.90 -1.75
N GLY A 193 4.40 5.61 -2.70
CA GLY A 193 3.66 6.50 -3.61
C GLY A 193 2.93 7.69 -2.96
N GLY A 194 3.24 8.00 -1.70
CA GLY A 194 2.78 9.18 -0.95
C GLY A 194 1.62 8.95 0.04
N ARG A 195 0.88 7.84 -0.03
CA ARG A 195 -0.19 7.51 0.93
C ARG A 195 -0.15 6.05 1.33
N PHE A 196 -0.41 5.79 2.60
CA PHE A 196 -0.31 4.46 3.18
C PHE A 196 -1.47 4.20 4.13
N LEU A 197 -2.20 3.11 3.95
CA LEU A 197 -3.21 2.64 4.88
C LEU A 197 -2.61 1.50 5.71
N PRO A 198 -2.25 1.70 7.00
CA PRO A 198 -1.66 0.65 7.81
C PRO A 198 -2.59 -0.55 8.00
N ILE A 199 -1.99 -1.75 8.03
CA ILE A 199 -2.66 -2.98 8.48
C ILE A 199 -1.78 -3.69 9.52
N GLU A 200 -2.40 -4.28 10.53
CA GLU A 200 -1.71 -4.96 11.63
C GLU A 200 -2.15 -6.43 11.72
N PRO A 201 -1.23 -7.40 11.77
CA PRO A 201 -1.57 -8.82 11.82
C PRO A 201 -2.22 -9.18 13.16
N LEU A 202 -3.38 -9.83 13.13
CA LEU A 202 -4.10 -10.33 14.30
C LEU A 202 -3.61 -11.71 14.77
N PHE A 203 -2.38 -12.07 14.39
CA PHE A 203 -1.77 -13.39 14.63
C PHE A 203 -0.25 -13.25 14.87
N PRO A 204 0.39 -14.22 15.55
CA PRO A 204 1.82 -14.16 15.82
C PRO A 204 2.66 -14.19 14.54
N THR A 205 3.44 -13.13 14.31
CA THR A 205 4.37 -13.00 13.19
C THR A 205 5.48 -11.99 13.55
N GLN A 206 6.60 -12.01 12.83
CA GLN A 206 7.66 -11.00 12.97
C GLN A 206 7.54 -9.88 11.93
N ARG A 207 6.45 -9.86 11.13
CA ARG A 207 6.14 -8.79 10.16
C ARG A 207 5.47 -7.61 10.84
N TYR A 208 5.90 -6.42 10.44
CA TYR A 208 5.38 -5.11 10.86
C TYR A 208 5.48 -4.13 9.68
N ALA A 209 5.01 -2.90 9.85
CA ALA A 209 4.99 -1.86 8.81
C ALA A 209 4.33 -2.29 7.49
N LEU A 210 3.30 -3.13 7.59
CA LEU A 210 2.47 -3.56 6.46
C LEU A 210 1.34 -2.58 6.23
N GLY A 211 0.88 -2.47 4.99
CA GLY A 211 -0.23 -1.60 4.63
C GLY A 211 -0.67 -1.75 3.18
N ILE A 212 -1.69 -0.96 2.83
CA ILE A 212 -2.22 -0.82 1.48
C ILE A 212 -1.79 0.53 0.92
N HIS A 213 -1.21 0.56 -0.28
CA HIS A 213 -0.82 1.78 -0.99
C HIS A 213 -0.94 1.58 -2.51
N TYR A 214 -0.39 2.49 -3.33
CA TYR A 214 -0.22 2.27 -4.76
C TYR A 214 1.27 2.09 -5.06
N ASP A 215 1.63 1.27 -6.06
CA ASP A 215 3.02 1.06 -6.50
C ASP A 215 3.40 2.05 -7.63
N PRO A 216 4.30 3.02 -7.39
CA PRO A 216 4.79 3.95 -8.42
C PRO A 216 5.60 3.28 -9.53
N SER A 217 6.05 2.05 -9.32
CA SER A 217 6.85 1.22 -10.22
C SER A 217 6.05 0.15 -10.95
N TYR A 218 4.73 0.07 -10.76
CA TYR A 218 3.92 -0.96 -11.42
C TYR A 218 4.07 -0.93 -12.96
N GLN A 219 4.33 -2.10 -13.53
CA GLN A 219 4.70 -2.40 -14.91
C GLN A 219 6.00 -1.74 -15.42
N LYS A 220 6.86 -1.23 -14.53
CA LYS A 220 8.16 -0.66 -14.90
C LYS A 220 9.27 -1.70 -14.74
N ASN A 221 10.00 -1.94 -15.83
CA ASN A 221 11.21 -2.75 -15.81
C ASN A 221 12.42 -1.94 -15.25
N ASN A 222 12.31 -1.48 -14.00
CA ASN A 222 13.34 -0.72 -13.28
C ASN A 222 13.90 -1.44 -12.05
N GLY A 223 13.41 -2.66 -11.76
CA GLY A 223 13.79 -3.45 -10.58
C GLY A 223 12.92 -3.24 -9.34
N GLU A 224 12.03 -2.24 -9.34
CA GLU A 224 11.27 -1.84 -8.14
C GLU A 224 9.82 -2.34 -8.11
N ASP A 225 9.25 -2.72 -9.26
CA ASP A 225 7.86 -3.22 -9.40
C ASP A 225 7.55 -4.36 -8.41
N GLY A 226 6.43 -4.24 -7.70
CA GLY A 226 6.07 -5.10 -6.58
C GLY A 226 6.14 -4.34 -5.26
N THR A 227 6.36 -5.06 -4.16
CA THR A 227 6.52 -4.45 -2.83
C THR A 227 7.55 -5.17 -1.96
N GLU A 228 7.97 -4.54 -0.85
CA GLU A 228 8.63 -5.20 0.29
C GLU A 228 7.67 -6.11 1.11
N GLY A 229 6.47 -6.37 0.57
CA GLY A 229 5.44 -7.25 1.12
C GLY A 229 4.14 -6.55 1.52
N CYS A 230 4.07 -5.23 1.38
CA CYS A 230 2.80 -4.49 1.42
C CYS A 230 1.85 -4.93 0.30
N ILE A 231 0.61 -4.45 0.35
CA ILE A 231 -0.39 -4.65 -0.70
C ILE A 231 -0.41 -3.38 -1.55
N ALA A 232 0.06 -3.44 -2.79
CA ALA A 232 0.04 -2.28 -3.67
C ALA A 232 -1.02 -2.41 -4.76
N LEU A 233 -1.89 -1.40 -4.85
CA LEU A 233 -2.77 -1.15 -5.97
C LEU A 233 -1.96 -0.72 -7.20
N THR A 234 -2.43 -1.12 -8.38
CA THR A 234 -1.75 -0.84 -9.65
C THR A 234 -1.75 0.65 -10.06
N ASN A 235 -2.62 1.46 -9.46
CA ASN A 235 -2.81 2.87 -9.81
C ASN A 235 -3.42 3.68 -8.65
N LYS A 236 -3.34 5.01 -8.74
CA LYS A 236 -3.86 5.95 -7.72
C LYS A 236 -5.39 5.96 -7.59
N PRO A 237 -6.19 6.02 -8.68
CA PRO A 237 -7.64 5.94 -8.61
C PRO A 237 -8.18 4.74 -7.82
N ASP A 238 -7.59 3.56 -8.00
CA ASP A 238 -7.99 2.36 -7.23
C ASP A 238 -7.70 2.54 -5.74
N LEU A 239 -6.55 3.11 -5.38
CA LEU A 239 -6.26 3.48 -3.99
C LEU A 239 -7.27 4.52 -3.46
N ASP A 240 -7.68 5.51 -4.25
CA ASP A 240 -8.73 6.47 -3.85
C ASP A 240 -10.04 5.75 -3.49
N GLN A 241 -10.45 4.75 -4.29
CA GLN A 241 -11.66 3.97 -4.01
C GLN A 241 -11.52 3.09 -2.75
N VAL A 242 -10.37 2.44 -2.56
CA VAL A 242 -10.10 1.63 -1.36
C VAL A 242 -10.10 2.49 -0.09
N LEU A 243 -9.48 3.67 -0.12
CA LEU A 243 -9.48 4.62 1.00
C LEU A 243 -10.89 5.16 1.29
N GLN A 244 -11.64 5.51 0.25
CA GLN A 244 -13.03 5.95 0.39
C GLN A 244 -13.93 4.85 0.99
N TYR A 245 -13.71 3.59 0.62
CA TYR A 245 -14.37 2.44 1.22
C TYR A 245 -14.04 2.33 2.72
N VAL A 246 -12.76 2.40 3.10
CA VAL A 246 -12.35 2.31 4.50
C VAL A 246 -12.96 3.43 5.33
N TYR A 247 -12.90 4.67 4.85
CA TYR A 247 -13.52 5.81 5.50
C TYR A 247 -15.03 5.61 5.73
N THR A 248 -15.77 5.21 4.69
CA THR A 248 -17.23 5.07 4.71
C THR A 248 -17.71 3.86 5.52
N TYR A 249 -17.05 2.71 5.38
CA TYR A 249 -17.55 1.43 5.88
C TYR A 249 -16.80 0.88 7.09
N GLN A 250 -15.60 1.40 7.41
CA GLN A 250 -14.80 1.00 8.58
C GLN A 250 -14.70 -0.54 8.71
N PRO A 251 -14.03 -1.22 7.75
CA PRO A 251 -13.98 -2.67 7.70
C PRO A 251 -13.41 -3.28 8.98
N GLN A 252 -14.04 -4.35 9.46
CA GLN A 252 -13.67 -5.03 10.70
C GLN A 252 -12.31 -5.74 10.59
N TYR A 253 -12.01 -6.30 9.42
CA TYR A 253 -10.77 -7.00 9.13
C TYR A 253 -10.49 -7.08 7.62
N LEU A 254 -9.25 -7.42 7.30
CA LEU A 254 -8.80 -7.93 6.00
C LEU A 254 -8.38 -9.40 6.17
N ASP A 255 -8.96 -10.31 5.39
CA ASP A 255 -8.59 -11.73 5.36
C ASP A 255 -7.66 -12.03 4.17
N VAL A 256 -6.45 -12.48 4.45
CA VAL A 256 -5.39 -12.69 3.45
C VAL A 256 -5.16 -14.18 3.22
N LYS A 257 -5.31 -14.62 1.97
CA LYS A 257 -5.13 -16.01 1.51
C LYS A 257 -4.39 -16.01 0.19
N LEU A 258 -3.06 -15.96 0.24
CA LEU A 258 -2.19 -15.91 -0.93
C LEU A 258 -1.68 -17.29 -1.34
N GLN A 259 -1.82 -18.29 -0.47
CA GLN A 259 -1.55 -19.70 -0.74
C GLN A 259 -2.81 -20.54 -0.49
N GLY A 260 -3.08 -21.48 -1.40
CA GLY A 260 -4.21 -22.41 -1.37
C GLY A 260 -3.84 -23.71 -2.08
#